data_AF-A0A800A0S8-F1
#
_entry.id   AF-A0A800A0S8-F1
#
_cell.length_a   1.000
_cell.length_b   1.000
_cell.length_c   1.000
_cell.angle_alpha   90.00
_cell.angle_beta   90.00
_cell.angle_gamma   90.00
#
_symmetry.space_group_name_H-M   'P 1'
#
loop_
_entity.id
_entity.type
_entity.pdbx_description
1 polymer ?
#
loop_
_entity_poly.entity_id
_entity_poly.type
_entity_poly.pdbx_seq_one_letter_code
_entity_poly.pdbx_strand_id
1 'polypeptide(L)'
;MKHFSRSEKLFAQARQYLPGGVNSPVRAFKAVGGTPLFIKRAHGSKLCDENDNEFIDYVCSWGSLILGHSHPRVIKAIKKAVEHGTSFGAPTELETTLAMMVCEAMPSVEMVRFVSSGTEAAMSAIRLARAFTGRNKVVKFAGCYHGHSDGLLVEAGSGMTTLGIPSSPGVPPTVTSETLGAPYNNLQAVNELFSKYGSEIAAVIVEPVAGNMGVVLPHSHFLESLRRLTLESGALLIFDEVITGFRVAYGGAQSLYEISPDLTCLGKVIGGGLPVGAYGGRKDIMEMVAPSGAVYQAGTLAGNPLAMTAGIETLKILKETTVYSELEKKASLLEKGVI
;
A
#
# COMPACT_ATOMS: atom_id res chain seq x y z
N MET A 1 -2.57 27.54 25.18
CA MET A 1 -3.30 26.47 24.44
C MET A 1 -3.13 26.73 22.96
N LYS A 2 -3.05 25.67 22.13
CA LYS A 2 -3.09 25.83 20.67
C LYS A 2 -4.47 26.33 20.24
N HIS A 3 -4.54 27.12 19.18
CA HIS A 3 -5.79 27.63 18.62
C HIS A 3 -5.99 27.09 17.20
N PHE A 4 -7.23 26.75 16.83
CA PHE A 4 -7.55 26.07 15.55
C PHE A 4 -8.54 26.84 14.67
N SER A 5 -8.77 28.12 14.96
CA SER A 5 -9.82 28.94 14.34
C SER A 5 -9.69 29.09 12.82
N ARG A 6 -8.48 28.98 12.25
CA ARG A 6 -8.26 29.03 10.81
C ARG A 6 -8.61 27.68 10.19
N SER A 7 -8.17 26.59 10.79
CA SER A 7 -8.54 25.23 10.39
C SER A 7 -10.06 25.02 10.43
N GLU A 8 -10.75 25.54 11.45
CA GLU A 8 -12.23 25.49 11.55
C GLU A 8 -12.92 26.19 10.37
N LYS A 9 -12.49 27.41 10.04
CA LYS A 9 -13.03 28.17 8.90
C LYS A 9 -12.77 27.45 7.57
N LEU A 10 -11.55 26.95 7.37
CA LEU A 10 -11.17 26.22 6.16
C LEU A 10 -11.95 24.91 6.03
N PHE A 11 -12.15 24.17 7.12
CA PHE A 11 -12.93 22.94 7.10
C PHE A 11 -14.41 23.21 6.80
N ALA A 12 -15.00 24.25 7.40
CA ALA A 12 -16.36 24.68 7.12
C ALA A 12 -16.56 25.03 5.63
N GLN A 13 -15.59 25.74 5.04
CA GLN A 13 -15.57 26.03 3.61
C GLN A 13 -15.41 24.76 2.78
N ALA A 14 -14.45 23.89 3.12
CA ALA A 14 -14.19 22.65 2.38
C ALA A 14 -15.42 21.74 2.33
N ARG A 15 -16.23 21.69 3.39
CA ARG A 15 -17.48 20.91 3.43
C ARG A 15 -18.53 21.37 2.41
N GLN A 16 -18.42 22.58 1.85
CA GLN A 16 -19.30 23.03 0.77
C GLN A 16 -18.93 22.42 -0.59
N TYR A 17 -17.68 21.98 -0.76
CA TYR A 17 -17.13 21.58 -2.07
C TYR A 17 -16.66 20.13 -2.12
N LEU A 18 -16.27 19.55 -0.99
CA LEU A 18 -15.73 18.19 -0.89
C LEU A 18 -16.67 17.32 -0.03
N PRO A 19 -16.91 16.05 -0.42
CA PRO A 19 -17.67 15.11 0.41
C PRO A 19 -17.08 14.99 1.83
N GLY A 20 -17.83 15.42 2.84
CA GLY A 20 -17.34 15.46 4.22
C GLY A 20 -16.17 16.43 4.47
N GLY A 21 -15.88 17.34 3.53
CA GLY A 21 -14.79 18.32 3.61
C GLY A 21 -13.39 17.78 3.31
N VAL A 22 -13.27 16.55 2.77
CA VAL A 22 -11.97 15.87 2.60
C VAL A 22 -11.91 15.01 1.33
N ASN A 23 -10.68 14.72 0.88
CA ASN A 23 -10.40 13.79 -0.24
C ASN A 23 -10.08 12.35 0.20
N SER A 24 -10.10 12.07 1.51
CA SER A 24 -9.95 10.72 2.06
C SER A 24 -10.59 10.66 3.45
N PRO A 25 -11.43 9.65 3.77
CA PRO A 25 -12.30 9.67 4.95
C PRO A 25 -11.59 9.90 6.29
N VAL A 26 -10.43 9.27 6.50
CA VAL A 26 -9.68 9.34 7.77
C VAL A 26 -9.27 10.78 8.12
N ARG A 27 -9.11 11.64 7.12
CA ARG A 27 -8.72 13.06 7.30
C ARG A 27 -9.82 13.89 7.93
N ALA A 28 -11.06 13.41 7.99
CA ALA A 28 -12.19 14.14 8.57
C ALA A 28 -12.25 14.04 10.11
N PHE A 29 -11.33 13.29 10.75
CA PHE A 29 -11.22 13.14 12.21
C PHE A 29 -12.48 12.60 12.92
N LYS A 30 -13.43 12.03 12.17
CA LYS A 30 -14.71 11.55 12.74
C LYS A 30 -14.55 10.58 13.91
N ALA A 31 -13.54 9.70 13.87
CA ALA A 31 -13.29 8.71 14.92
C ALA A 31 -12.66 9.30 16.20
N VAL A 32 -12.02 10.47 16.11
CA VAL A 32 -11.29 11.11 17.22
C VAL A 32 -11.94 12.42 17.69
N GLY A 33 -12.98 12.87 16.99
CA GLY A 33 -13.63 14.16 17.24
C GLY A 33 -12.76 15.36 16.84
N GLY A 34 -13.22 16.55 17.20
CA GLY A 34 -12.51 17.81 16.93
C GLY A 34 -12.55 18.25 15.46
N THR A 35 -11.68 19.22 15.15
CA THR A 35 -11.56 19.82 13.81
C THR A 35 -10.30 19.29 13.13
N PRO A 36 -10.38 18.79 11.88
CA PRO A 36 -9.20 18.44 11.09
C PRO A 36 -8.21 19.59 10.98
N LEU A 37 -6.91 19.29 11.16
CA LEU A 37 -5.84 20.25 10.96
C LEU A 37 -5.65 20.52 9.46
N PHE A 38 -5.71 21.78 9.05
CA PHE A 38 -5.27 22.19 7.73
C PHE A 38 -3.77 22.49 7.79
N ILE A 39 -2.99 21.81 6.96
CA ILE A 39 -1.53 21.85 7.01
C ILE A 39 -0.99 22.88 6.01
N LYS A 40 -0.18 23.80 6.51
CA LYS A 40 0.43 24.89 5.73
C LYS A 40 1.78 24.49 5.17
N ARG A 41 2.63 23.84 5.98
CA ARG A 41 3.98 23.40 5.58
C ARG A 41 4.48 22.26 6.46
N ALA A 42 5.52 21.58 5.97
CA ALA A 42 6.15 20.46 6.66
C ALA A 42 7.65 20.36 6.33
N HIS A 43 8.47 20.00 7.31
CA HIS A 43 9.90 19.79 7.13
C HIS A 43 10.47 18.83 8.20
N GLY A 44 11.28 17.86 7.78
CA GLY A 44 11.82 16.84 8.67
C GLY A 44 10.69 16.06 9.35
N SER A 45 10.72 15.98 10.68
CA SER A 45 9.68 15.32 11.48
C SER A 45 8.53 16.25 11.91
N LYS A 46 8.45 17.48 11.38
CA LYS A 46 7.49 18.48 11.86
C LYS A 46 6.45 18.88 10.82
N LEU A 47 5.21 19.05 11.30
CA LEU A 47 4.12 19.72 10.59
C LEU A 47 3.85 21.09 11.21
N CYS A 48 3.45 22.05 10.38
CA CYS A 48 2.94 23.35 10.79
C CYS A 48 1.57 23.57 10.15
N ASP A 49 0.55 23.79 10.98
CA ASP A 49 -0.82 24.01 10.51
C ASP A 49 -1.06 25.46 10.06
N GLU A 50 -2.26 25.74 9.54
CA GLU A 50 -2.70 27.07 9.10
C GLU A 50 -2.90 28.07 10.26
N ASN A 51 -2.75 27.63 11.50
CA ASN A 51 -2.71 28.44 12.71
C ASN A 51 -1.28 28.62 13.24
N ASP A 52 -0.26 28.21 12.47
CA ASP A 52 1.17 28.22 12.81
C ASP A 52 1.54 27.37 14.04
N ASN A 53 0.67 26.42 14.45
CA ASN A 53 1.01 25.45 15.48
C ASN A 53 1.98 24.41 14.91
N GLU A 54 3.06 24.11 15.64
CA GLU A 54 3.99 23.03 15.28
C GLU A 54 3.64 21.70 15.96
N PHE A 55 3.79 20.59 15.24
CA PHE A 55 3.59 19.23 15.71
C PHE A 55 4.76 18.35 15.30
N ILE A 56 5.14 17.40 16.17
CA ILE A 56 5.93 16.24 15.76
C ILE A 56 4.97 15.29 15.04
N ASP A 57 5.32 14.90 13.82
CA ASP A 57 4.47 14.12 12.95
C ASP A 57 4.87 12.64 12.96
N TYR A 58 3.95 11.81 13.44
CA TYR A 58 4.02 10.35 13.36
C TYR A 58 3.13 9.77 12.26
N VAL A 59 2.34 10.60 11.56
CA VAL A 59 1.51 10.19 10.43
C VAL A 59 2.34 10.12 9.15
N CYS A 60 3.26 11.08 8.94
CA CYS A 60 4.24 11.07 7.84
C CYS A 60 3.62 10.81 6.45
N SER A 61 2.50 11.48 6.17
CA SER A 61 1.67 11.23 4.98
C SER A 61 1.32 9.75 4.80
N TRP A 62 0.82 9.16 5.89
CA TRP A 62 0.38 7.78 6.01
C TRP A 62 1.46 6.74 5.68
N GLY A 63 2.74 7.10 5.86
CA GLY A 63 3.89 6.22 5.67
C GLY A 63 4.83 6.59 4.52
N SER A 64 4.38 7.44 3.59
CA SER A 64 5.13 7.79 2.37
C SER A 64 6.46 8.51 2.65
N LEU A 65 6.51 9.28 3.74
CA LEU A 65 7.62 10.19 4.04
C LEU A 65 8.58 9.59 5.07
N ILE A 66 9.17 8.43 4.74
CA ILE A 66 10.11 7.72 5.62
C ILE A 66 11.38 8.53 5.93
N LEU A 67 11.83 9.36 4.99
CA LEU A 67 12.97 10.27 5.17
C LEU A 67 12.59 11.61 5.83
N GLY A 68 11.33 11.73 6.30
CA GLY A 68 10.75 13.00 6.74
C GLY A 68 10.26 13.87 5.58
N HIS A 69 9.58 14.95 5.96
CA HIS A 69 9.02 15.92 5.02
C HIS A 69 10.10 16.77 4.35
N SER A 70 9.90 17.07 3.07
CA SER A 70 10.75 18.00 2.31
C SER A 70 12.24 17.66 2.34
N HIS A 71 12.60 16.37 2.32
CA HIS A 71 13.99 15.93 2.38
C HIS A 71 14.84 16.63 1.28
N PRO A 72 15.96 17.32 1.62
CA PRO A 72 16.65 18.21 0.70
C PRO A 72 17.10 17.56 -0.62
N ARG A 73 17.61 16.32 -0.58
CA ARG A 73 18.01 15.56 -1.78
C ARG A 73 16.82 15.29 -2.71
N VAL A 74 15.68 14.86 -2.16
CA VAL A 74 14.47 14.52 -2.92
C VAL A 74 13.88 15.77 -3.55
N ILE A 75 13.74 16.86 -2.78
CA ILE A 75 13.23 18.13 -3.29
C ILE A 75 14.13 18.72 -4.38
N LYS A 76 15.46 18.67 -4.22
CA LYS A 76 16.40 19.14 -5.24
C LYS A 76 16.22 18.37 -6.56
N ALA A 77 16.06 17.05 -6.49
CA ALA A 77 15.87 16.23 -7.68
C ALA A 77 14.51 16.50 -8.35
N ILE A 78 13.42 16.62 -7.58
CA ILE A 78 12.10 16.98 -8.11
C ILE A 78 12.15 18.34 -8.82
N LYS A 79 12.77 19.37 -8.21
CA LYS A 79 12.89 20.69 -8.83
C LYS A 79 13.57 20.63 -10.19
N LYS A 80 14.66 19.87 -10.31
CA LYS A 80 15.35 19.64 -11.59
C LYS A 80 14.47 18.90 -12.59
N ALA A 81 13.74 17.87 -12.15
CA ALA A 81 12.85 17.11 -13.04
C ALA A 81 11.70 17.98 -13.60
N VAL A 82 11.15 18.89 -12.80
CA VAL A 82 10.07 19.81 -13.23
C VAL A 82 10.51 20.70 -14.41
N GLU A 83 11.78 21.11 -14.48
CA GLU A 83 12.32 21.92 -15.59
C GLU A 83 12.23 21.20 -16.95
N HIS A 84 12.13 19.87 -16.95
CA HIS A 84 12.02 19.05 -18.16
C HIS A 84 10.59 18.61 -18.47
N GLY A 85 9.60 19.04 -17.68
CA GLY A 85 8.21 18.61 -17.81
C GLY A 85 7.82 17.49 -16.84
N THR A 86 6.54 17.44 -16.49
CA THR A 86 6.06 16.62 -15.37
C THR A 86 5.42 15.30 -15.80
N SER A 87 5.08 15.16 -17.09
CA SER A 87 4.47 13.98 -17.69
C SER A 87 4.69 14.02 -19.20
N PHE A 88 4.90 12.86 -19.82
CA PHE A 88 5.17 12.76 -21.27
C PHE A 88 4.22 11.83 -22.02
N GLY A 89 3.52 10.91 -21.33
CA GLY A 89 2.72 9.88 -22.00
C GLY A 89 3.56 8.93 -22.88
N ALA A 90 4.88 8.90 -22.68
CA ALA A 90 5.84 8.09 -23.40
C ALA A 90 6.95 7.62 -22.44
N PRO A 91 7.64 6.51 -22.73
CA PRO A 91 8.66 5.94 -21.85
C PRO A 91 9.86 6.86 -21.58
N THR A 92 10.45 6.70 -20.39
CA THR A 92 11.64 7.40 -19.92
C THR A 92 12.64 6.44 -19.26
N GLU A 93 13.92 6.82 -19.23
CA GLU A 93 14.97 6.05 -18.53
C GLU A 93 14.70 5.94 -17.01
N LEU A 94 14.01 6.92 -16.44
CA LEU A 94 13.67 6.94 -15.01
C LEU A 94 12.77 5.78 -14.62
N GLU A 95 11.85 5.36 -15.49
CA GLU A 95 10.99 4.20 -15.26
C GLU A 95 11.83 2.92 -15.15
N THR A 96 12.74 2.69 -16.11
CA THR A 96 13.65 1.54 -16.08
C THR A 96 14.57 1.58 -14.86
N THR A 97 15.08 2.76 -14.51
CA THR A 97 15.94 2.94 -13.33
C THR A 97 15.22 2.54 -12.05
N LEU A 98 14.00 3.07 -11.81
CA LEU A 98 13.24 2.70 -10.61
C LEU A 98 12.83 1.23 -10.64
N ALA A 99 12.47 0.68 -11.80
CA ALA A 99 12.14 -0.73 -11.94
C ALA A 99 13.30 -1.63 -11.50
N MET A 100 14.51 -1.38 -11.99
CA MET A 100 15.72 -2.13 -11.58
C MET A 100 15.94 -2.04 -10.08
N MET A 101 15.83 -0.84 -9.50
CA MET A 101 15.99 -0.66 -8.06
C MET A 101 14.96 -1.44 -7.23
N VAL A 102 13.70 -1.52 -7.70
CA VAL A 102 12.65 -2.32 -7.05
C VAL A 102 12.95 -3.80 -7.14
N CYS A 103 13.32 -4.30 -8.32
CA CYS A 103 13.68 -5.71 -8.53
C CYS A 103 14.92 -6.13 -7.73
N GLU A 104 15.91 -5.25 -7.59
CA GLU A 104 17.08 -5.49 -6.72
C GLU A 104 16.70 -5.52 -5.22
N ALA A 105 15.72 -4.72 -4.82
CA ALA A 105 15.36 -4.57 -3.41
C ALA A 105 14.41 -5.66 -2.92
N MET A 106 13.42 -6.04 -3.73
CA MET A 106 12.30 -6.91 -3.35
C MET A 106 12.53 -8.34 -3.90
N PRO A 107 12.87 -9.32 -3.06
CA PRO A 107 13.29 -10.66 -3.50
C PRO A 107 12.34 -11.39 -4.45
N SER A 108 11.02 -11.22 -4.29
CA SER A 108 10.04 -11.87 -5.16
C SER A 108 9.77 -11.18 -6.50
N VAL A 109 10.30 -9.97 -6.71
CA VAL A 109 9.91 -9.10 -7.82
C VAL A 109 10.94 -9.18 -8.96
N GLU A 110 10.68 -10.04 -9.93
CA GLU A 110 11.50 -10.19 -11.14
C GLU A 110 11.11 -9.19 -12.24
N MET A 111 9.84 -8.76 -12.24
CA MET A 111 9.29 -7.76 -13.16
C MET A 111 8.23 -6.92 -12.44
N VAL A 112 8.16 -5.63 -12.77
CA VAL A 112 7.28 -4.67 -12.10
C VAL A 112 6.53 -3.77 -13.08
N ARG A 113 5.30 -3.40 -12.72
CA ARG A 113 4.48 -2.39 -13.39
C ARG A 113 4.19 -1.24 -12.42
N PHE A 114 4.51 -0.01 -12.83
CA PHE A 114 4.11 1.19 -12.09
C PHE A 114 2.65 1.57 -12.39
N VAL A 115 2.01 2.13 -11.37
CA VAL A 115 0.64 2.67 -11.37
C VAL A 115 0.60 3.91 -10.48
N SER A 116 -0.54 4.57 -10.32
CA SER A 116 -0.64 5.84 -9.60
C SER A 116 -1.05 5.72 -8.13
N SER A 117 -1.44 4.52 -7.66
CA SER A 117 -1.79 4.30 -6.25
C SER A 117 -1.65 2.83 -5.81
N GLY A 118 -1.64 2.61 -4.49
CA GLY A 118 -1.75 1.26 -3.93
C GLY A 118 -3.08 0.56 -4.26
N THR A 119 -4.17 1.32 -4.46
CA THR A 119 -5.46 0.74 -4.91
C THR A 119 -5.33 0.17 -6.31
N GLU A 120 -4.70 0.91 -7.22
CA GLU A 120 -4.43 0.44 -8.59
C GLU A 120 -3.51 -0.79 -8.60
N ALA A 121 -2.53 -0.83 -7.68
CA ALA A 121 -1.63 -1.97 -7.55
C ALA A 121 -2.40 -3.24 -7.14
N ALA A 122 -3.16 -3.18 -6.04
CA ALA A 122 -3.90 -4.32 -5.53
C ALA A 122 -4.97 -4.83 -6.51
N MET A 123 -5.73 -3.92 -7.16
CA MET A 123 -6.72 -4.36 -8.16
C MET A 123 -6.08 -5.02 -9.37
N SER A 124 -4.88 -4.59 -9.76
CA SER A 124 -4.16 -5.13 -10.92
C SER A 124 -3.54 -6.48 -10.59
N ALA A 125 -2.93 -6.62 -9.41
CA ALA A 125 -2.41 -7.89 -8.92
C ALA A 125 -3.49 -8.97 -8.81
N ILE A 126 -4.69 -8.61 -8.31
CA ILE A 126 -5.83 -9.54 -8.25
C ILE A 126 -6.32 -9.93 -9.64
N ARG A 127 -6.47 -8.97 -10.55
CA ARG A 127 -6.85 -9.26 -11.95
C ARG A 127 -5.85 -10.21 -12.60
N LEU A 128 -4.57 -9.96 -12.38
CA LEU A 128 -3.48 -10.79 -12.89
C LEU A 128 -3.51 -12.19 -12.30
N ALA A 129 -3.71 -12.32 -10.99
CA ALA A 129 -3.79 -13.63 -10.34
C ALA A 129 -4.96 -14.47 -10.84
N ARG A 130 -6.13 -13.85 -11.03
CA ARG A 130 -7.30 -14.52 -11.64
C ARG A 130 -7.00 -15.00 -13.05
N ALA A 131 -6.37 -14.16 -13.87
CA ALA A 131 -6.01 -14.51 -15.22
C ALA A 131 -4.96 -15.63 -15.29
N PHE A 132 -3.92 -15.57 -14.46
CA PHE A 132 -2.85 -16.56 -14.42
C PHE A 132 -3.34 -17.94 -13.97
N THR A 133 -4.22 -17.97 -12.98
CA THR A 133 -4.73 -19.24 -12.42
C THR A 133 -5.97 -19.77 -13.14
N GLY A 134 -6.68 -18.92 -13.90
CA GLY A 134 -7.99 -19.25 -14.47
C GLY A 134 -9.10 -19.38 -13.41
N ARG A 135 -8.89 -18.84 -12.21
CA ARG A 135 -9.77 -18.99 -11.04
C ARG A 135 -10.36 -17.64 -10.62
N ASN A 136 -11.47 -17.67 -9.89
CA ASN A 136 -12.22 -16.45 -9.56
C ASN A 136 -12.01 -15.98 -8.12
N LYS A 137 -11.89 -16.91 -7.15
CA LYS A 137 -11.99 -16.56 -5.74
C LYS A 137 -10.71 -15.95 -5.20
N VAL A 138 -10.84 -14.93 -4.35
CA VAL A 138 -9.72 -14.32 -3.64
C VAL A 138 -9.97 -14.39 -2.16
N VAL A 139 -8.97 -14.79 -1.38
CA VAL A 139 -9.03 -14.74 0.09
C VAL A 139 -8.40 -13.43 0.56
N LYS A 140 -9.08 -12.71 1.45
CA LYS A 140 -8.53 -11.55 2.18
C LYS A 140 -8.80 -11.67 3.68
N PHE A 141 -8.16 -10.81 4.46
CA PHE A 141 -8.25 -10.85 5.91
C PHE A 141 -9.05 -9.70 6.52
N ALA A 142 -9.74 -9.99 7.62
CA ALA A 142 -10.42 -9.01 8.45
C ALA A 142 -9.44 -7.93 8.95
N GLY A 143 -9.83 -6.67 8.87
CA GLY A 143 -9.00 -5.54 9.28
C GLY A 143 -7.90 -5.15 8.28
N CYS A 144 -7.57 -6.00 7.30
CA CYS A 144 -6.70 -5.62 6.20
C CYS A 144 -7.44 -4.74 5.17
N TYR A 145 -6.72 -3.77 4.60
CA TYR A 145 -7.21 -2.85 3.58
C TYR A 145 -6.26 -2.76 2.39
N HIS A 146 -6.81 -3.12 1.22
CA HIS A 146 -6.06 -3.24 -0.04
C HIS A 146 -6.54 -2.22 -1.08
N GLY A 147 -6.97 -1.04 -0.63
CA GLY A 147 -7.63 -0.06 -1.48
C GLY A 147 -9.12 -0.30 -1.65
N HIS A 148 -9.73 0.48 -2.55
CA HIS A 148 -11.20 0.55 -2.70
C HIS A 148 -11.72 -0.13 -3.99
N SER A 149 -11.01 -1.14 -4.50
CA SER A 149 -11.54 -1.97 -5.59
C SER A 149 -12.78 -2.73 -5.09
N ASP A 150 -13.86 -2.76 -5.87
CA ASP A 150 -15.15 -3.33 -5.50
C ASP A 150 -15.04 -4.72 -4.85
N GLY A 151 -14.26 -5.62 -5.46
CA GLY A 151 -14.07 -6.98 -4.95
C GLY A 151 -13.38 -7.07 -3.59
N LEU A 152 -12.74 -6.00 -3.12
CA LEU A 152 -12.05 -5.95 -1.82
C LEU A 152 -12.88 -5.29 -0.72
N LEU A 153 -13.98 -4.62 -1.09
CA LEU A 153 -14.95 -3.99 -0.19
C LEU A 153 -15.96 -5.03 0.34
N VAL A 154 -15.42 -6.03 1.04
CA VAL A 154 -16.17 -7.14 1.65
C VAL A 154 -16.06 -7.08 3.17
N GLU A 155 -17.19 -7.30 3.84
CA GLU A 155 -17.25 -7.51 5.29
C GLU A 155 -16.51 -8.78 5.67
N ALA A 156 -15.42 -8.62 6.44
CA ALA A 156 -14.61 -9.75 6.91
C ALA A 156 -14.70 -9.93 8.44
N GLY A 157 -15.70 -9.34 9.11
CA GLY A 157 -15.90 -9.43 10.57
C GLY A 157 -17.05 -10.36 11.01
N SER A 158 -16.83 -11.09 12.10
CA SER A 158 -17.73 -12.00 12.86
C SER A 158 -18.54 -13.06 12.08
N GLY A 159 -18.14 -14.33 12.22
CA GLY A 159 -19.02 -15.53 12.19
C GLY A 159 -19.61 -15.98 10.85
N MET A 160 -19.86 -15.08 9.89
CA MET A 160 -20.52 -15.39 8.61
C MET A 160 -19.77 -14.88 7.36
N THR A 161 -18.45 -14.66 7.47
CA THR A 161 -17.60 -13.95 6.49
C THR A 161 -17.33 -14.71 5.18
N THR A 162 -17.99 -15.84 4.95
CA THR A 162 -17.84 -16.67 3.74
C THR A 162 -18.72 -16.23 2.57
N LEU A 163 -19.70 -15.35 2.80
CA LEU A 163 -20.72 -15.00 1.79
C LEU A 163 -20.37 -13.80 0.91
N GLY A 164 -19.18 -13.22 1.04
CA GLY A 164 -18.77 -12.11 0.17
C GLY A 164 -19.73 -10.92 0.26
N ILE A 165 -20.18 -10.57 1.46
CA ILE A 165 -21.18 -9.50 1.65
C ILE A 165 -20.51 -8.14 1.40
N PRO A 166 -21.06 -7.30 0.50
CA PRO A 166 -20.52 -5.96 0.27
C PRO A 166 -20.52 -5.11 1.54
N SER A 167 -19.40 -4.46 1.86
CA SER A 167 -19.29 -3.51 2.98
C SER A 167 -19.55 -2.06 2.59
N SER A 168 -19.83 -1.80 1.30
CA SER A 168 -20.17 -0.47 0.77
C SER A 168 -21.36 -0.55 -0.17
N PRO A 169 -22.35 0.36 -0.04
CA PRO A 169 -23.35 0.57 -1.08
C PRO A 169 -22.70 0.87 -2.44
N GLY A 170 -23.37 0.46 -3.52
CA GLY A 170 -22.90 0.63 -4.89
C GLY A 170 -22.01 -0.51 -5.42
N VAL A 171 -21.53 -1.39 -4.55
CA VAL A 171 -20.79 -2.60 -4.94
C VAL A 171 -21.79 -3.74 -5.19
N PRO A 172 -21.86 -4.32 -6.41
CA PRO A 172 -22.78 -5.42 -6.69
C PRO A 172 -22.41 -6.68 -5.90
N PRO A 173 -23.37 -7.41 -5.30
CA PRO A 173 -23.10 -8.66 -4.59
C PRO A 173 -22.39 -9.72 -5.46
N THR A 174 -22.62 -9.70 -6.77
CA THR A 174 -21.96 -10.61 -7.73
C THR A 174 -20.46 -10.36 -7.89
N VAL A 175 -19.97 -9.18 -7.51
CA VAL A 175 -18.53 -8.87 -7.53
C VAL A 175 -17.87 -9.36 -6.25
N THR A 176 -18.54 -9.20 -5.12
CA THR A 176 -18.01 -9.55 -3.79
C THR A 176 -18.18 -11.02 -3.44
N SER A 177 -19.09 -11.75 -4.10
CA SER A 177 -19.25 -13.20 -3.97
C SER A 177 -17.99 -14.00 -4.35
N GLU A 178 -17.07 -13.39 -5.10
CA GLU A 178 -15.76 -13.96 -5.43
C GLU A 178 -14.65 -13.59 -4.44
N THR A 179 -15.01 -13.04 -3.28
CA THR A 179 -14.05 -12.69 -2.22
C THR A 179 -14.44 -13.34 -0.91
N LEU A 180 -13.53 -14.15 -0.39
CA LEU A 180 -13.66 -14.92 0.84
C LEU A 180 -12.95 -14.17 1.98
N GLY A 181 -13.63 -13.97 3.10
CA GLY A 181 -13.06 -13.31 4.28
C GLY A 181 -12.64 -14.30 5.37
N ALA A 182 -11.42 -14.16 5.88
CA ALA A 182 -10.93 -14.86 7.07
C ALA A 182 -10.45 -13.86 8.13
N PRO A 183 -10.53 -14.16 9.44
CA PRO A 183 -9.83 -13.36 10.44
C PRO A 183 -8.31 -13.42 10.23
N TYR A 184 -7.62 -12.28 10.33
CA TYR A 184 -6.15 -12.25 10.33
C TYR A 184 -5.60 -13.12 11.49
N ASN A 185 -4.46 -13.79 11.31
CA ASN A 185 -3.87 -14.74 12.26
C ASN A 185 -4.72 -15.98 12.60
N ASN A 186 -5.84 -16.25 11.91
CA ASN A 186 -6.65 -17.45 12.12
C ASN A 186 -6.41 -18.50 11.04
N LEU A 187 -5.42 -19.39 11.24
CA LEU A 187 -5.10 -20.46 10.29
C LEU A 187 -6.19 -21.52 10.15
N GLN A 188 -6.98 -21.76 11.21
CA GLN A 188 -8.08 -22.72 11.13
C GLN A 188 -9.10 -22.27 10.07
N ALA A 189 -9.53 -21.00 10.14
CA ALA A 189 -10.45 -20.43 9.16
C ALA A 189 -9.88 -20.47 7.73
N VAL A 190 -8.58 -20.22 7.56
CA VAL A 190 -7.92 -20.33 6.25
C VAL A 190 -7.94 -21.78 5.75
N ASN A 191 -7.59 -22.76 6.58
CA ASN A 191 -7.63 -24.17 6.20
C ASN A 191 -9.04 -24.61 5.81
N GLU A 192 -10.07 -24.15 6.50
CA GLU A 192 -11.48 -24.42 6.16
C GLU A 192 -11.85 -23.84 4.78
N LEU A 193 -11.39 -22.62 4.45
CA LEU A 193 -11.58 -22.03 3.12
C LEU A 193 -10.87 -22.83 2.02
N PHE A 194 -9.63 -23.25 2.24
CA PHE A 194 -8.89 -24.06 1.26
C PHE A 194 -9.46 -25.47 1.10
N SER A 195 -9.95 -26.09 2.18
CA SER A 195 -10.64 -27.37 2.13
C SER A 195 -11.91 -27.29 1.27
N LYS A 196 -12.66 -26.19 1.39
CA LYS A 196 -13.93 -26.00 0.68
C LYS A 196 -13.77 -25.47 -0.75
N TYR A 197 -12.83 -24.56 -0.98
CA TYR A 197 -12.73 -23.79 -2.22
C TYR A 197 -11.32 -23.80 -2.86
N GLY A 198 -10.39 -24.64 -2.39
CA GLY A 198 -8.97 -24.58 -2.77
C GLY A 198 -8.70 -24.56 -4.28
N SER A 199 -9.47 -25.32 -5.07
CA SER A 199 -9.36 -25.36 -6.54
C SER A 199 -9.95 -24.14 -7.24
N GLU A 200 -10.75 -23.33 -6.54
CA GLU A 200 -11.39 -22.10 -7.04
C GLU A 200 -10.68 -20.82 -6.59
N ILE A 201 -9.74 -20.93 -5.64
CA ILE A 201 -8.97 -19.79 -5.12
C ILE A 201 -7.84 -19.45 -6.10
N ALA A 202 -7.92 -18.25 -6.67
CA ALA A 202 -6.88 -17.64 -7.49
C ALA A 202 -5.73 -17.11 -6.64
N ALA A 203 -6.05 -16.43 -5.52
CA ALA A 203 -5.04 -15.82 -4.68
C ALA A 203 -5.47 -15.64 -3.23
N VAL A 204 -4.48 -15.57 -2.35
CA VAL A 204 -4.57 -15.01 -1.00
C VAL A 204 -3.85 -13.68 -0.99
N ILE A 205 -4.55 -12.58 -0.68
CA ILE A 205 -3.94 -11.25 -0.49
C ILE A 205 -3.89 -10.90 0.99
N VAL A 206 -2.73 -10.44 1.46
CA VAL A 206 -2.47 -10.17 2.89
C VAL A 206 -1.55 -8.98 3.08
N GLU A 207 -1.81 -8.13 4.08
CA GLU A 207 -0.80 -7.21 4.62
C GLU A 207 0.14 -8.06 5.50
N PRO A 208 1.44 -8.23 5.17
CA PRO A 208 2.32 -9.15 5.92
C PRO A 208 2.51 -8.73 7.38
N VAL A 209 2.46 -7.43 7.64
CA VAL A 209 2.17 -6.84 8.94
C VAL A 209 0.98 -5.94 8.74
N ALA A 210 -0.14 -6.25 9.38
CA ALA A 210 -1.35 -5.44 9.23
C ALA A 210 -1.14 -4.06 9.86
N GLY A 211 -1.44 -3.00 9.11
CA GLY A 211 -1.32 -1.61 9.57
C GLY A 211 -2.66 -0.88 9.64
N ASN A 212 -3.68 -1.34 8.90
CA ASN A 212 -4.97 -0.65 8.80
C ASN A 212 -5.95 -0.97 9.95
N MET A 213 -5.61 -1.92 10.82
CA MET A 213 -6.34 -2.25 12.05
C MET A 213 -5.49 -1.97 13.30
N GLY A 214 -4.62 -0.96 13.22
CA GLY A 214 -3.46 -0.84 14.10
C GLY A 214 -2.32 -1.75 13.63
N VAL A 215 -1.17 -1.65 14.29
CA VAL A 215 -0.02 -2.52 14.00
C VAL A 215 -0.27 -3.88 14.65
N VAL A 216 -0.57 -4.89 13.83
CA VAL A 216 -0.79 -6.27 14.29
C VAL A 216 0.20 -7.19 13.56
N LEU A 217 1.13 -7.75 14.33
CA LEU A 217 2.14 -8.67 13.81
C LEU A 217 1.49 -10.01 13.40
N PRO A 218 2.01 -10.69 12.36
CA PRO A 218 1.63 -12.06 12.09
C PRO A 218 2.03 -12.95 13.27
N HIS A 219 1.16 -13.90 13.65
CA HIS A 219 1.54 -14.96 14.58
C HIS A 219 2.61 -15.85 13.95
N SER A 220 3.40 -16.52 14.79
CA SER A 220 4.35 -17.53 14.34
C SER A 220 3.69 -18.51 13.37
N HIS A 221 4.36 -18.81 12.26
CA HIS A 221 3.90 -19.74 11.22
C HIS A 221 2.69 -19.28 10.40
N PHE A 222 2.12 -18.09 10.65
CA PHE A 222 0.96 -17.62 9.90
C PHE A 222 1.31 -17.43 8.41
N LEU A 223 2.32 -16.61 8.11
CA LEU A 223 2.73 -16.32 6.73
C LEU A 223 3.32 -17.56 6.04
N GLU A 224 4.09 -18.37 6.76
CA GLU A 224 4.62 -19.66 6.29
C GLU A 224 3.50 -20.60 5.88
N SER A 225 2.44 -20.68 6.69
CA SER A 225 1.27 -21.52 6.38
C SER A 225 0.49 -20.99 5.19
N LEU A 226 0.30 -19.67 5.05
CA LEU A 226 -0.30 -19.10 3.84
C LEU A 226 0.52 -19.45 2.59
N ARG A 227 1.85 -19.33 2.68
CA ARG A 227 2.75 -19.69 1.58
C ARG A 227 2.64 -21.17 1.22
N ARG A 228 2.63 -22.06 2.21
CA ARG A 228 2.50 -23.50 1.99
C ARG A 228 1.15 -23.85 1.34
N LEU A 229 0.04 -23.35 1.88
CA LEU A 229 -1.31 -23.63 1.36
C LEU A 229 -1.53 -23.14 -0.07
N THR A 230 -1.01 -21.94 -0.38
CA THR A 230 -1.08 -21.40 -1.74
C THR A 230 -0.28 -22.25 -2.73
N LEU A 231 0.94 -22.68 -2.36
CA LEU A 231 1.74 -23.59 -3.20
C LEU A 231 1.04 -24.94 -3.42
N GLU A 232 0.54 -25.59 -2.36
CA GLU A 232 -0.11 -26.91 -2.44
C GLU A 232 -1.38 -26.89 -3.31
N SER A 233 -2.12 -25.78 -3.32
CA SER A 233 -3.37 -25.63 -4.07
C SER A 233 -3.21 -25.00 -5.46
N GLY A 234 -2.02 -24.48 -5.79
CA GLY A 234 -1.78 -23.70 -7.00
C GLY A 234 -2.42 -22.30 -7.00
N ALA A 235 -2.84 -21.80 -5.84
CA ALA A 235 -3.23 -20.40 -5.66
C ALA A 235 -1.97 -19.51 -5.54
N LEU A 236 -2.09 -18.23 -5.86
CA LEU A 236 -1.00 -17.27 -5.67
C LEU A 236 -1.02 -16.64 -4.28
N LEU A 237 0.16 -16.39 -3.70
CA LEU A 237 0.29 -15.54 -2.53
C LEU A 237 0.61 -14.11 -2.98
N ILE A 238 -0.21 -13.14 -2.57
CA ILE A 238 -0.01 -11.72 -2.83
C ILE A 238 0.29 -11.02 -1.51
N PHE A 239 1.47 -10.44 -1.39
CA PHE A 239 1.77 -9.52 -0.29
C PHE A 239 1.38 -8.10 -0.70
N ASP A 240 0.47 -7.50 0.08
CA ASP A 240 0.24 -6.07 0.02
C ASP A 240 1.25 -5.35 0.91
N GLU A 241 2.35 -4.95 0.29
CA GLU A 241 3.45 -4.22 0.90
C GLU A 241 3.34 -2.71 0.65
N VAL A 242 2.14 -2.19 0.37
CA VAL A 242 1.94 -0.74 0.19
C VAL A 242 2.32 0.05 1.44
N ILE A 243 2.18 -0.53 2.65
CA ILE A 243 2.63 0.08 3.92
C ILE A 243 4.01 -0.43 4.33
N THR A 244 4.24 -1.74 4.27
CA THR A 244 5.43 -2.39 4.84
C THR A 244 6.66 -2.29 3.92
N GLY A 245 6.45 -2.20 2.61
CA GLY A 245 7.51 -2.14 1.60
C GLY A 245 8.41 -0.93 1.80
N PHE A 246 9.72 -1.17 1.83
CA PHE A 246 10.76 -0.16 2.12
C PHE A 246 10.60 0.53 3.49
N ARG A 247 9.77 0.01 4.39
CA ARG A 247 9.54 0.56 5.73
C ARG A 247 10.05 -0.37 6.82
N VAL A 248 9.59 -1.61 6.82
CA VAL A 248 10.00 -2.58 7.86
C VAL A 248 11.41 -3.11 7.59
N ALA A 249 11.80 -3.17 6.33
CA ALA A 249 13.15 -3.45 5.85
C ALA A 249 13.29 -2.90 4.41
N TYR A 250 14.51 -2.80 3.90
CA TYR A 250 14.75 -2.36 2.52
C TYR A 250 14.05 -3.25 1.50
N GLY A 251 14.08 -4.58 1.70
CA GLY A 251 13.35 -5.55 0.90
C GLY A 251 11.94 -5.86 1.40
N GLY A 252 11.33 -4.98 2.21
CA GLY A 252 9.98 -5.16 2.73
C GLY A 252 9.84 -6.31 3.75
N ALA A 253 8.61 -6.58 4.14
CA ALA A 253 8.26 -7.65 5.06
C ALA A 253 8.61 -9.03 4.51
N GLN A 254 8.54 -9.23 3.19
CA GLN A 254 9.00 -10.47 2.56
C GLN A 254 10.46 -10.80 2.87
N SER A 255 11.35 -9.79 2.95
CA SER A 255 12.74 -9.99 3.36
C SER A 255 12.89 -10.19 4.87
N LEU A 256 12.06 -9.53 5.67
CA LEU A 256 12.09 -9.62 7.14
C LEU A 256 11.63 -10.99 7.64
N TYR A 257 10.59 -11.55 7.03
CA TYR A 257 10.02 -12.85 7.38
C TYR A 257 10.53 -13.99 6.51
N GLU A 258 11.38 -13.70 5.53
CA GLU A 258 11.95 -14.66 4.58
C GLU A 258 10.88 -15.47 3.81
N ILE A 259 9.75 -14.83 3.49
CA ILE A 259 8.65 -15.42 2.73
C ILE A 259 8.55 -14.77 1.36
N SER A 260 8.70 -15.57 0.30
CA SER A 260 8.55 -15.10 -1.08
C SER A 260 7.09 -15.23 -1.57
N PRO A 261 6.34 -14.12 -1.69
CA PRO A 261 5.04 -14.14 -2.37
C PRO A 261 5.22 -14.33 -3.89
N ASP A 262 4.14 -14.66 -4.60
CA ASP A 262 4.16 -14.71 -6.07
C ASP A 262 4.03 -13.31 -6.69
N LEU A 263 3.29 -12.43 -6.02
CA LEU A 263 3.11 -11.02 -6.38
C LEU A 263 3.23 -10.13 -5.13
N THR A 264 3.76 -8.93 -5.32
CA THR A 264 3.89 -7.89 -4.32
C THR A 264 3.23 -6.61 -4.83
N CYS A 265 2.39 -5.98 -3.99
CA CYS A 265 1.88 -4.63 -4.23
C CYS A 265 2.70 -3.62 -3.42
N LEU A 266 3.01 -2.48 -4.02
CA LEU A 266 3.82 -1.40 -3.43
C LEU A 266 3.14 -0.05 -3.62
N GLY A 267 3.50 0.90 -2.77
CA GLY A 267 3.05 2.28 -2.84
C GLY A 267 3.76 3.12 -1.79
N LYS A 268 3.22 4.30 -1.49
CA LYS A 268 3.71 5.18 -0.42
C LYS A 268 5.19 5.53 -0.57
N VAL A 269 6.09 4.80 0.12
CA VAL A 269 7.54 5.07 0.14
C VAL A 269 8.14 5.07 -1.27
N ILE A 270 7.69 4.18 -2.16
CA ILE A 270 8.21 4.12 -3.54
C ILE A 270 7.96 5.39 -4.36
N GLY A 271 7.00 6.23 -3.94
CA GLY A 271 6.72 7.50 -4.58
C GLY A 271 7.42 8.69 -3.95
N GLY A 272 8.13 8.52 -2.83
CA GLY A 272 8.84 9.61 -2.15
C GLY A 272 7.96 10.81 -1.79
N GLY A 273 6.67 10.59 -1.56
CA GLY A 273 5.67 11.65 -1.32
C GLY A 273 4.81 12.03 -2.52
N LEU A 274 5.06 11.48 -3.71
CA LEU A 274 4.21 11.63 -4.90
C LEU A 274 3.32 10.40 -5.13
N PRO A 275 2.20 10.53 -5.88
CA PRO A 275 1.34 9.39 -6.22
C PRO A 275 2.08 8.35 -7.08
N VAL A 276 2.45 7.24 -6.44
CA VAL A 276 3.00 6.04 -7.09
C VAL A 276 2.48 4.81 -6.38
N GLY A 277 2.05 3.84 -7.16
CA GLY A 277 1.93 2.45 -6.77
C GLY A 277 2.74 1.57 -7.72
N ALA A 278 2.93 0.31 -7.36
CA ALA A 278 3.45 -0.69 -8.28
C ALA A 278 2.92 -2.07 -7.91
N TYR A 279 2.81 -2.95 -8.89
CA TYR A 279 2.65 -4.38 -8.63
C TYR A 279 3.70 -5.13 -9.45
N GLY A 280 4.29 -6.16 -8.86
CA GLY A 280 5.35 -6.94 -9.48
C GLY A 280 5.48 -8.30 -8.82
N GLY A 281 6.28 -9.18 -9.39
CA GLY A 281 6.45 -10.53 -8.89
C GLY A 281 7.19 -11.40 -9.88
N ARG A 282 6.89 -12.70 -9.87
CA ARG A 282 7.45 -13.66 -10.82
C ARG A 282 7.20 -13.24 -12.26
N LYS A 283 8.23 -13.40 -13.10
CA LYS A 283 8.23 -12.93 -14.49
C LYS A 283 7.18 -13.64 -15.35
N ASP A 284 7.00 -14.94 -15.16
CA ASP A 284 6.00 -15.74 -15.90
C ASP A 284 4.56 -15.25 -15.67
N ILE A 285 4.27 -14.76 -14.46
CA ILE A 285 2.98 -14.14 -14.12
C ILE A 285 2.90 -12.75 -14.76
N MET A 286 3.93 -11.93 -14.58
CA MET A 286 3.94 -10.53 -15.04
C MET A 286 3.93 -10.38 -16.57
N GLU A 287 4.47 -11.34 -17.33
CA GLU A 287 4.42 -11.35 -18.79
C GLU A 287 3.01 -11.51 -19.36
N MET A 288 2.01 -11.89 -18.55
CA MET A 288 0.60 -11.87 -18.97
C MET A 288 0.01 -10.46 -19.05
N VAL A 289 0.66 -9.45 -18.46
CA VAL A 289 0.17 -8.06 -18.48
C VAL A 289 0.41 -7.44 -19.85
N ALA A 290 -0.60 -6.74 -20.38
CA ALA A 290 -0.47 -5.99 -21.63
C ALA A 290 0.66 -4.93 -21.53
N PRO A 291 1.49 -4.75 -22.57
CA PRO A 291 1.35 -5.32 -23.92
C PRO A 291 2.02 -6.70 -24.12
N SER A 292 2.72 -7.25 -23.13
CA SER A 292 3.37 -8.57 -23.25
C SER A 292 2.35 -9.72 -23.34
N GLY A 293 1.22 -9.58 -22.63
CA GLY A 293 0.12 -10.54 -22.65
C GLY A 293 -1.26 -9.88 -22.71
N ALA A 294 -2.31 -10.67 -22.47
CA ALA A 294 -3.70 -10.26 -22.68
C ALA A 294 -4.34 -9.51 -21.49
N VAL A 295 -3.72 -9.50 -20.31
CA VAL A 295 -4.30 -8.88 -19.10
C VAL A 295 -4.15 -7.37 -19.18
N TYR A 296 -5.24 -6.69 -19.51
CA TYR A 296 -5.23 -5.25 -19.70
C TYR A 296 -5.12 -4.48 -18.38
N GLN A 297 -4.14 -3.57 -18.33
CA GLN A 297 -3.96 -2.54 -17.32
C GLN A 297 -3.19 -1.39 -17.98
N ALA A 298 -3.65 -0.16 -17.77
CA ALA A 298 -2.98 1.06 -18.24
C ALA A 298 -3.21 2.20 -17.24
N GLY A 299 -2.39 3.24 -17.33
CA GLY A 299 -2.56 4.47 -16.54
C GLY A 299 -1.84 5.64 -17.19
N THR A 300 -2.55 6.73 -17.47
CA THR A 300 -2.02 7.89 -18.22
C THR A 300 -0.84 8.57 -17.54
N LEU A 301 -0.81 8.56 -16.19
CA LEU A 301 0.25 9.18 -15.38
C LEU A 301 1.16 8.13 -14.70
N ALA A 302 0.96 6.85 -15.00
CA ALA A 302 1.86 5.80 -14.53
C ALA A 302 3.27 6.04 -15.11
N GLY A 303 4.31 5.91 -14.28
CA GLY A 303 5.69 6.10 -14.72
C GLY A 303 6.11 7.57 -14.95
N ASN A 304 5.31 8.56 -14.56
CA ASN A 304 5.66 9.97 -14.81
C ASN A 304 7.03 10.37 -14.18
N PRO A 305 7.82 11.25 -14.83
CA PRO A 305 9.19 11.52 -14.46
C PRO A 305 9.35 12.13 -13.06
N LEU A 306 8.38 12.92 -12.56
CA LEU A 306 8.46 13.48 -11.22
C LEU A 306 8.41 12.40 -10.15
N ALA A 307 7.43 11.51 -10.28
CA ALA A 307 7.17 10.47 -9.30
C ALA A 307 8.28 9.41 -9.33
N MET A 308 8.79 9.07 -10.52
CA MET A 308 9.97 8.20 -10.66
C MET A 308 11.21 8.84 -10.02
N THR A 309 11.46 10.13 -10.26
CA THR A 309 12.59 10.86 -9.66
C THR A 309 12.54 10.86 -8.13
N ALA A 310 11.36 11.15 -7.56
CA ALA A 310 11.17 11.14 -6.12
C ALA A 310 11.40 9.75 -5.51
N GLY A 311 10.88 8.71 -6.16
CA GLY A 311 11.09 7.32 -5.78
C GLY A 311 12.56 6.91 -5.82
N ILE A 312 13.24 7.16 -6.95
CA ILE A 312 14.67 6.84 -7.13
C ILE A 312 15.52 7.47 -6.03
N GLU A 313 15.38 8.78 -5.80
CA GLU A 313 16.18 9.45 -4.77
C GLU A 313 15.85 8.95 -3.36
N THR A 314 14.57 8.64 -3.09
CA THR A 314 14.18 8.04 -1.81
C THR A 314 14.86 6.69 -1.60
N LEU A 315 14.78 5.79 -2.58
CA LEU A 315 15.34 4.45 -2.48
C LEU A 315 16.87 4.46 -2.42
N LYS A 316 17.55 5.36 -3.16
CA LYS A 316 19.00 5.54 -3.05
C LYS A 316 19.41 5.88 -1.61
N ILE A 317 18.75 6.85 -1.00
CA ILE A 317 19.05 7.26 0.39
C ILE A 317 18.79 6.09 1.35
N LEU A 318 17.69 5.35 1.17
CA LEU A 318 17.38 4.19 2.01
C LEU A 318 18.42 3.06 1.86
N LYS A 319 18.99 2.88 0.66
CA LYS A 319 20.04 1.87 0.38
C LYS A 319 21.40 2.27 0.96
N GLU A 320 21.71 3.57 0.95
CA GLU A 320 23.01 4.12 1.37
C GLU A 320 23.18 4.28 2.90
N THR A 321 22.10 4.16 3.67
CA THR A 321 22.08 4.58 5.08
C THR A 321 21.71 3.44 6.04
N THR A 322 22.02 3.63 7.32
CA THR A 322 21.61 2.73 8.41
C THR A 322 20.18 3.01 8.91
N VAL A 323 19.32 3.56 8.05
CA VAL A 323 17.99 4.09 8.42
C VAL A 323 17.14 3.08 9.19
N TYR A 324 17.13 1.81 8.79
CA TYR A 324 16.29 0.79 9.43
C TYR A 324 16.72 0.47 10.87
N SER A 325 18.03 0.39 11.12
CA SER A 325 18.52 0.14 12.49
C SER A 325 18.29 1.34 13.41
N GLU A 326 18.30 2.56 12.87
CA GLU A 326 17.91 3.75 13.61
C GLU A 326 16.40 3.80 13.88
N LEU A 327 15.58 3.47 12.89
CA LEU A 327 14.13 3.42 13.03
C LEU A 327 13.74 2.40 14.09
N GLU A 328 14.37 1.23 14.11
CA GLU A 328 14.14 0.19 15.12
C GLU A 328 14.46 0.70 16.54
N LYS A 329 15.63 1.31 16.72
CA LYS A 329 16.02 1.91 18.02
C LYS A 329 15.03 2.98 18.48
N LYS A 330 14.62 3.86 17.57
CA LYS A 330 13.69 4.96 17.86
C LYS A 330 12.27 4.45 18.14
N ALA A 331 11.81 3.43 17.41
CA ALA A 331 10.53 2.79 17.62
C ALA A 331 10.47 2.10 18.99
N SER A 332 11.50 1.32 19.33
CA SER A 332 11.58 0.66 20.65
C SER A 332 11.64 1.67 21.80
N LEU A 333 12.34 2.80 21.62
CA LEU A 333 12.36 3.86 22.63
C LEU A 333 10.98 4.50 22.81
N LEU A 334 10.27 4.78 21.71
CA LEU A 334 8.94 5.35 21.76
C LEU A 334 7.93 4.39 22.40
N GLU A 335 7.96 3.12 22.03
CA GLU A 335 7.12 2.07 22.61
C GLU A 335 7.28 2.01 24.14
N LYS A 336 8.52 1.91 24.63
CA LYS A 336 8.84 1.90 26.07
C LYS A 336 8.45 3.18 26.81
N GLY A 337 8.28 4.30 26.10
CA GLY A 337 7.93 5.58 26.69
C GLY A 337 6.43 5.88 26.70
N VAL A 338 5.64 5.14 25.91
CA VAL A 338 4.18 5.31 25.79
C VAL A 338 3.42 4.22 26.54
N ILE A 339 4.02 3.04 26.71
CA ILE A 339 3.56 1.96 27.60
C ILE A 339 4.02 2.25 29.03
#